data_AF-A0A2A2QHM8-F1
#
_entry.id   AF-A0A2A2QHM8-F1
#
_cell.length_a   1.000
_cell.length_b   1.000
_cell.length_c   1.000
_cell.angle_alpha   90.00
_cell.angle_beta   90.00
_cell.angle_gamma   90.00
#
_symmetry.space_group_name_H-M   'P 1'
#
loop_
_entity.id
_entity.type
_entity.pdbx_description
1 polymer ?
#
loop_
_entity_poly.entity_id
_entity_poly.type
_entity_poly.pdbx_seq_one_letter_code
_entity_poly.pdbx_strand_id
1 'polypeptide(L)'
;MPNLTSGSLATKFAANDDFRLISAHKTLTCGRPAASTKTMIPTNDQTHQTEETESTNMSRRSLLSGVGMTGLAWLGSSVLGSASSLTPRVSVVTSRSNASTVAGSQASGNLSMPDLPQEWLERHGKYATEYFRYLTALKLKRVDPAQVLESHAKEKGGVWNSIPHKSSWRSMAYTLRVAERVAQEMNVSEVEIISAYRSPDYNARCRGARTHSWHQQNIAVDVKFPMRASKVTAMARQLRDEGLFRGGVGGYWNFTHIDARGQNINW
;
A
#
# COMPACT_ATOMS: atom_id res chain seq x y z
N MET A 1 0.54 18.02 35.83
CA MET A 1 -0.02 17.01 34.90
C MET A 1 -1.53 17.20 34.86
N PRO A 2 -2.12 17.90 33.86
CA PRO A 2 -3.57 17.99 33.79
C PRO A 2 -4.14 16.83 32.98
N ASN A 3 -5.17 16.23 33.57
CA ASN A 3 -5.95 15.09 33.15
C ASN A 3 -6.90 15.51 32.00
N LEU A 4 -6.71 14.99 30.79
CA LEU A 4 -7.60 15.23 29.66
C LEU A 4 -8.74 14.21 29.70
N THR A 5 -9.93 14.70 30.03
CA THR A 5 -11.16 13.92 30.10
C THR A 5 -11.64 13.47 28.72
N SER A 6 -12.02 12.18 28.65
CA SER A 6 -12.41 11.40 27.47
C SER A 6 -13.64 11.95 26.70
N GLY A 7 -14.30 13.02 27.17
CA GLY A 7 -15.55 13.54 26.60
C GLY A 7 -15.41 14.57 25.46
N SER A 8 -14.21 15.09 25.17
CA SER A 8 -14.05 16.21 24.21
C SER A 8 -13.73 15.77 22.76
N LEU A 9 -13.31 14.53 22.55
CA LEU A 9 -12.85 14.05 21.23
C LEU A 9 -13.99 13.61 20.31
N ALA A 10 -15.10 13.09 20.88
CA ALA A 10 -16.27 12.66 20.10
C ALA A 10 -16.94 13.82 19.32
N THR A 11 -16.89 15.04 19.84
CA THR A 11 -17.56 16.21 19.24
C THR A 11 -16.76 16.83 18.09
N LYS A 12 -15.47 16.48 17.92
CA LYS A 12 -14.66 16.91 16.77
C LYS A 12 -14.89 16.08 15.50
N PHE A 13 -15.70 15.01 15.59
CA PHE A 13 -16.01 14.13 14.46
C PHE A 13 -17.03 14.68 13.47
N ALA A 14 -17.79 15.72 13.83
CA ALA A 14 -18.76 16.32 12.92
C ALA A 14 -18.16 17.31 11.91
N ALA A 15 -16.89 17.72 12.08
CA ALA A 15 -16.30 18.79 11.28
C ALA A 15 -15.45 18.32 10.08
N ASN A 16 -15.17 17.02 9.95
CA ASN A 16 -14.44 16.44 8.82
C ASN A 16 -15.28 15.34 8.15
N ASP A 17 -16.09 15.73 7.17
CA ASP A 17 -16.96 14.85 6.36
C ASP A 17 -16.22 13.75 5.56
N ASP A 18 -14.89 13.78 5.55
CA ASP A 18 -14.05 12.93 4.70
C ASP A 18 -14.03 11.44 5.08
N PHE A 19 -14.47 11.07 6.29
CA PHE A 19 -14.42 9.68 6.79
C PHE A 19 -15.77 8.96 6.77
N ARG A 20 -16.90 9.67 6.86
CA ARG A 20 -18.24 9.06 6.89
C ARG A 20 -18.66 8.47 5.54
N LEU A 21 -18.22 9.07 4.43
CA LEU A 21 -18.62 8.66 3.08
C LEU A 21 -18.01 7.32 2.60
N ILE A 22 -16.96 6.81 3.25
CA ILE A 22 -16.21 5.65 2.72
C ILE A 22 -16.57 4.35 3.46
N SER A 23 -17.08 4.43 4.69
CA SER A 23 -17.51 3.25 5.47
C SER A 23 -18.83 2.65 4.96
N ALA A 24 -19.64 3.41 4.22
CA ALA A 24 -21.01 3.02 3.86
C ALA A 24 -21.14 2.02 2.68
N HIS A 25 -20.06 1.70 1.95
CA HIS A 25 -20.15 0.89 0.72
C HIS A 25 -19.79 -0.60 0.87
N LYS A 26 -19.79 -1.16 2.09
CA LYS A 26 -19.53 -2.59 2.29
C LYS A 26 -20.53 -3.28 3.21
N THR A 27 -21.80 -3.17 2.86
CA THR A 27 -22.87 -4.06 3.34
C THR A 27 -23.50 -4.72 2.11
N LEU A 28 -22.77 -5.64 1.48
CA LEU A 28 -23.38 -6.68 0.65
C LEU A 28 -23.70 -7.86 1.56
N THR A 29 -24.99 -8.03 1.74
CA THR A 29 -25.69 -9.10 2.43
C THR A 29 -25.38 -10.44 1.79
N CYS A 30 -24.77 -11.37 2.54
CA CYS A 30 -24.87 -12.79 2.23
C CYS A 30 -25.92 -13.38 3.16
N GLY A 31 -27.08 -13.71 2.59
CA GLY A 31 -28.19 -14.35 3.28
C GLY A 31 -27.81 -15.77 3.73
N ARG A 32 -28.14 -16.08 4.97
CA ARG A 32 -28.08 -17.42 5.56
C ARG A 32 -29.51 -17.97 5.55
N PRO A 33 -29.79 -19.17 5.01
CA PRO A 33 -31.03 -19.84 5.35
C PRO A 33 -30.86 -20.65 6.64
N ALA A 34 -31.88 -20.59 7.48
CA ALA A 34 -32.04 -21.41 8.68
C ALA A 34 -33.06 -22.53 8.42
N ALA A 35 -32.76 -23.73 8.92
CA ALA A 35 -33.69 -24.81 9.32
C ALA A 35 -32.81 -25.87 10.02
N SER A 36 -32.87 -26.16 11.32
CA SER A 36 -33.94 -26.72 12.18
C SER A 36 -34.48 -28.07 11.72
N THR A 37 -33.95 -29.16 12.27
CA THR A 37 -34.78 -30.22 12.88
C THR A 37 -33.98 -31.11 13.84
N LYS A 38 -34.66 -31.42 14.94
CA LYS A 38 -34.30 -32.23 16.11
C LYS A 38 -34.66 -33.69 15.83
N THR A 39 -33.82 -34.70 16.15
CA THR A 39 -34.28 -36.07 16.50
C THR A 39 -33.18 -36.87 17.23
N MET A 40 -33.54 -37.24 18.45
CA MET A 40 -33.30 -38.45 19.27
C MET A 40 -31.98 -39.26 19.21
N ILE A 41 -31.46 -39.45 20.42
CA ILE A 41 -30.56 -40.49 20.91
C ILE A 41 -31.27 -41.86 20.87
N PRO A 42 -30.54 -42.95 20.62
CA PRO A 42 -30.60 -44.08 21.54
C PRO A 42 -29.22 -44.54 22.01
N THR A 43 -29.17 -44.82 23.30
CA THR A 43 -28.19 -45.61 24.04
C THR A 43 -27.95 -46.97 23.39
N ASN A 44 -26.68 -47.38 23.32
CA ASN A 44 -26.36 -48.77 23.61
C ASN A 44 -25.03 -48.88 24.36
N ASP A 45 -25.11 -49.65 25.43
CA ASP A 45 -24.06 -50.04 26.37
C ASP A 45 -23.38 -51.31 25.82
N GLN A 46 -22.05 -51.42 25.96
CA GLN A 46 -21.35 -52.65 26.37
C GLN A 46 -19.82 -52.54 26.22
N THR A 47 -19.18 -52.50 27.40
CA THR A 47 -18.06 -53.35 27.88
C THR A 47 -16.68 -53.34 27.19
N HIS A 48 -15.70 -52.93 28.02
CA HIS A 48 -14.38 -53.54 28.30
C HIS A 48 -13.56 -54.16 27.16
N GLN A 49 -12.35 -53.64 26.93
CA GLN A 49 -11.11 -54.23 27.47
C GLN A 49 -9.89 -53.33 27.16
N THR A 50 -9.02 -53.26 28.17
CA THR A 50 -7.63 -52.79 28.19
C THR A 50 -6.76 -53.50 27.16
N GLU A 51 -5.81 -52.79 26.54
CA GLU A 51 -4.40 -53.20 26.45
C GLU A 51 -3.53 -52.07 25.89
N GLU A 52 -2.45 -51.79 26.62
CA GLU A 52 -1.31 -50.99 26.20
C GLU A 52 -0.51 -51.75 25.13
N THR A 53 0.05 -51.05 24.15
CA THR A 53 1.41 -51.37 23.66
C THR A 53 2.02 -50.18 22.92
N GLU A 54 3.32 -50.08 23.14
CA GLU A 54 4.27 -49.04 22.82
C GLU A 54 4.89 -49.24 21.42
N SER A 55 5.62 -48.20 20.98
CA SER A 55 6.77 -48.23 20.05
C SER A 55 6.55 -47.77 18.60
N THR A 56 7.01 -46.53 18.38
CA THR A 56 7.97 -46.07 17.35
C THR A 56 8.18 -46.91 16.08
N ASN A 57 8.03 -46.26 14.91
CA ASN A 57 9.03 -46.38 13.85
C ASN A 57 9.11 -45.16 12.92
N MET A 58 10.32 -44.91 12.46
CA MET A 58 10.79 -43.76 11.69
C MET A 58 10.51 -43.86 10.18
N SER A 59 10.44 -42.70 9.54
CA SER A 59 11.13 -42.28 8.29
C SER A 59 10.99 -43.11 7.00
N ARG A 60 10.65 -42.41 5.91
CA ARG A 60 11.38 -42.34 4.61
C ARG A 60 10.52 -41.53 3.61
N ARG A 61 10.97 -40.35 3.17
CA ARG A 61 11.65 -40.08 1.88
C ARG A 61 10.96 -40.70 0.66
N SER A 62 10.55 -39.85 -0.28
CA SER A 62 10.56 -40.00 -1.76
C SER A 62 9.64 -38.93 -2.37
N LEU A 63 9.77 -38.42 -3.60
CA LEU A 63 10.83 -38.26 -4.60
C LEU A 63 10.19 -37.43 -5.72
N LEU A 64 11.04 -36.64 -6.39
CA LEU A 64 10.98 -36.15 -7.78
C LEU A 64 9.84 -36.60 -8.71
N SER A 65 9.18 -35.63 -9.35
CA SER A 65 8.68 -35.65 -10.74
C SER A 65 7.93 -34.32 -10.98
N GLY A 66 7.99 -33.61 -12.11
CA GLY A 66 8.55 -33.90 -13.42
C GLY A 66 8.43 -32.65 -14.30
N VAL A 67 9.19 -32.71 -15.39
CA VAL A 67 9.37 -31.73 -16.47
C VAL A 67 8.08 -31.51 -17.27
N GLY A 68 7.85 -30.29 -17.75
CA GLY A 68 6.86 -29.98 -18.78
C GLY A 68 7.27 -28.77 -19.61
N MET A 69 7.94 -29.03 -20.74
CA MET A 69 8.25 -28.06 -21.79
C MET A 69 7.11 -28.00 -22.81
N THR A 70 6.66 -26.79 -23.16
CA THR A 70 6.03 -26.39 -24.45
C THR A 70 6.08 -24.85 -24.47
N GLY A 71 6.68 -24.11 -25.40
CA GLY A 71 6.94 -24.38 -26.80
C GLY A 71 5.79 -23.83 -27.65
N LEU A 72 5.84 -22.56 -28.06
CA LEU A 72 5.12 -22.05 -29.24
C LEU A 72 5.63 -20.65 -29.63
N ALA A 73 6.33 -20.62 -30.75
CA ALA A 73 6.78 -19.44 -31.47
C ALA A 73 5.67 -18.89 -32.36
N TRP A 74 5.62 -17.56 -32.51
CA TRP A 74 4.89 -16.91 -33.60
C TRP A 74 5.87 -15.98 -34.33
N LEU A 75 6.13 -16.32 -35.59
CA LEU A 75 6.77 -15.50 -36.61
C LEU A 75 5.66 -14.75 -37.36
N GLY A 76 5.84 -13.45 -37.59
CA GLY A 76 4.96 -12.64 -38.43
C GLY A 76 5.72 -11.43 -38.98
N SER A 77 5.76 -11.33 -40.30
CA SER A 77 6.72 -10.59 -41.11
C SER A 77 6.45 -9.08 -41.29
N SER A 78 7.56 -8.35 -41.43
CA SER A 78 7.87 -7.12 -42.19
C SER A 78 6.80 -6.35 -42.98
N VAL A 79 6.87 -5.01 -42.90
CA VAL A 79 6.78 -4.11 -44.08
C VAL A 79 7.78 -2.95 -43.94
N LEU A 80 8.61 -2.77 -44.97
CA LEU A 80 9.47 -1.60 -45.22
C LEU A 80 8.62 -0.43 -45.74
N GLY A 81 8.94 0.79 -45.29
CA GLY A 81 8.39 2.02 -45.86
C GLY A 81 9.35 3.19 -45.66
N SER A 82 10.32 3.33 -46.56
CA SER A 82 11.14 4.53 -46.70
C SER A 82 10.41 5.52 -47.62
N ALA A 83 10.31 6.78 -47.21
CA ALA A 83 10.16 7.89 -48.13
C ALA A 83 10.85 9.12 -47.55
N SER A 84 12.05 9.38 -48.07
CA SER A 84 12.79 10.62 -47.94
C SER A 84 12.15 11.68 -48.83
N SER A 85 11.82 12.86 -48.29
CA SER A 85 11.55 14.04 -49.10
C SER A 85 12.51 15.16 -48.72
N LEU A 86 13.20 15.65 -49.74
CA LEU A 86 14.26 16.63 -49.73
C LEU A 86 13.75 18.05 -49.38
N THR A 87 14.71 18.83 -48.89
CA THR A 87 14.73 20.19 -48.30
C THR A 87 14.05 21.33 -49.09
N PRO A 88 13.90 22.55 -48.51
CA PRO A 88 15.04 23.47 -48.47
C PRO A 88 15.34 24.09 -47.10
N ARG A 89 16.64 24.24 -46.87
CA ARG A 89 17.34 24.84 -45.74
C ARG A 89 17.30 26.36 -45.87
N VAL A 90 16.79 27.06 -44.86
CA VAL A 90 17.00 28.51 -44.68
C VAL A 90 17.82 28.69 -43.41
N SER A 91 19.07 29.10 -43.59
CA SER A 91 19.99 29.47 -42.51
C SER A 91 19.80 30.96 -42.22
N VAL A 92 19.20 31.31 -41.10
CA VAL A 92 19.27 32.67 -40.55
C VAL A 92 20.11 32.62 -39.28
N VAL A 93 21.32 33.17 -39.39
CA VAL A 93 22.14 33.57 -38.25
C VAL A 93 21.58 34.91 -37.77
N THR A 94 21.05 34.96 -36.55
CA THR A 94 20.88 36.24 -35.85
C THR A 94 21.14 36.05 -34.35
N SER A 95 22.31 36.54 -33.97
CA SER A 95 22.77 37.12 -32.70
C SER A 95 21.96 36.86 -31.41
N ARG A 96 22.70 36.38 -30.40
CA ARG A 96 22.33 36.47 -28.97
C ARG A 96 21.89 37.88 -28.61
N SER A 97 20.75 37.97 -27.94
CA SER A 97 20.50 39.02 -26.96
C SER A 97 19.70 38.42 -25.81
N ASN A 98 20.24 38.55 -24.60
CA ASN A 98 19.52 38.32 -23.37
C ASN A 98 18.34 39.29 -23.34
N ALA A 99 17.13 38.76 -23.30
CA ALA A 99 15.94 39.53 -22.97
C ALA A 99 15.16 38.76 -21.91
N SER A 100 15.36 39.19 -20.68
CA SER A 100 14.43 38.98 -19.58
C SER A 100 13.05 39.45 -20.04
N THR A 101 12.07 38.55 -20.07
CA THR A 101 10.68 38.97 -20.20
C THR A 101 9.84 38.17 -19.21
N VAL A 102 9.37 38.91 -18.23
CA VAL A 102 8.33 38.56 -17.27
C VAL A 102 7.09 38.16 -18.06
N ALA A 103 6.79 36.86 -18.12
CA ALA A 103 5.52 36.35 -18.62
C ALA A 103 4.59 36.12 -17.43
N GLY A 104 3.51 36.88 -17.41
CA GLY A 104 2.48 36.85 -16.39
C GLY A 104 1.78 35.50 -16.26
N SER A 105 1.46 35.21 -14.99
CA SER A 105 0.41 34.34 -14.45
C SER A 105 -0.45 33.57 -15.47
N GLN A 106 -0.13 32.29 -15.62
CA GLN A 106 -1.14 31.25 -15.81
C GLN A 106 -1.02 30.29 -14.62
N ALA A 107 -1.95 30.40 -13.68
CA ALA A 107 -2.04 29.57 -12.50
C ALA A 107 -2.51 28.16 -12.88
N SER A 108 -1.58 27.34 -13.36
CA SER A 108 -1.58 25.90 -13.14
C SER A 108 -0.27 25.62 -12.43
N GLY A 109 -0.32 25.50 -11.10
CA GLY A 109 0.87 25.20 -10.30
C GLY A 109 1.56 23.98 -10.90
N ASN A 110 2.73 24.19 -11.47
CA ASN A 110 3.48 23.13 -12.11
C ASN A 110 3.92 22.20 -10.97
N LEU A 111 3.20 21.09 -10.80
CA LEU A 111 3.56 20.07 -9.81
C LEU A 111 4.93 19.54 -10.19
N SER A 112 5.98 20.03 -9.53
CA SER A 112 7.33 19.54 -9.74
C SER A 112 7.40 18.13 -9.20
N MET A 113 7.69 17.17 -10.06
CA MET A 113 7.99 15.81 -9.64
C MET A 113 9.24 15.81 -8.74
N PRO A 114 9.31 14.93 -7.74
CA PRO A 114 10.56 14.73 -6.99
C PRO A 114 11.65 14.18 -7.92
N ASP A 115 12.90 14.35 -7.51
CA ASP A 115 14.06 13.81 -8.22
C ASP A 115 14.12 12.29 -8.03
N LEU A 116 13.71 11.55 -9.07
CA LEU A 116 13.61 10.09 -9.05
C LEU A 116 14.64 9.47 -10.00
N PRO A 117 15.12 8.23 -9.72
CA PRO A 117 16.08 7.56 -10.58
C PRO A 117 15.61 7.46 -12.04
N GLN A 118 16.46 7.90 -12.97
CA GLN A 118 16.12 7.95 -14.40
C GLN A 118 15.70 6.58 -14.96
N GLU A 119 16.43 5.52 -14.61
CA GLU A 119 16.11 4.14 -15.02
C GLU A 119 14.71 3.71 -14.57
N TRP A 120 14.28 4.17 -13.38
CA TRP A 120 12.95 3.88 -12.86
C TRP A 120 11.87 4.69 -13.58
N LEU A 121 12.15 5.97 -13.89
CA LEU A 121 11.27 6.86 -14.64
C LEU A 121 11.03 6.39 -16.07
N GLU A 122 12.02 5.79 -16.73
CA GLU A 122 11.85 5.21 -18.07
C GLU A 122 10.75 4.15 -18.11
N ARG A 123 10.57 3.40 -17.01
CA ARG A 123 9.56 2.33 -16.90
C ARG A 123 8.23 2.83 -16.35
N HIS A 124 8.27 3.78 -15.42
CA HIS A 124 7.10 4.14 -14.62
C HIS A 124 6.65 5.59 -14.75
N GLY A 125 7.37 6.46 -15.47
CA GLY A 125 7.22 7.92 -15.46
C GLY A 125 5.79 8.41 -15.67
N LYS A 126 5.09 7.91 -16.70
CA LYS A 126 3.69 8.28 -16.96
C LYS A 126 2.78 7.96 -15.75
N TYR A 127 2.86 6.74 -15.23
CA TYR A 127 2.06 6.30 -14.09
C TYR A 127 2.47 7.00 -12.79
N ALA A 128 3.75 7.29 -12.62
CA ALA A 128 4.30 8.02 -11.49
C ALA A 128 3.75 9.45 -11.44
N THR A 129 3.70 10.16 -12.57
CA THR A 129 3.11 11.52 -12.64
C THR A 129 1.62 11.51 -12.32
N GLU A 130 0.86 10.55 -12.85
CA GLU A 130 -0.57 10.43 -12.51
C GLU A 130 -0.78 10.13 -11.03
N TYR A 131 0.02 9.22 -10.47
CA TYR A 131 -0.07 8.85 -9.06
C TYR A 131 0.37 9.99 -8.14
N PHE A 132 1.42 10.72 -8.48
CA PHE A 132 1.85 11.91 -7.74
C PHE A 132 0.77 12.97 -7.71
N ARG A 133 0.16 13.27 -8.87
CA ARG A 133 -0.98 14.19 -8.95
C ARG A 133 -2.13 13.73 -8.06
N TYR A 134 -2.42 12.43 -8.04
CA TYR A 134 -3.43 11.87 -7.15
C TYR A 134 -3.08 12.09 -5.68
N LEU A 135 -1.86 11.78 -5.27
CA LEU A 135 -1.39 11.96 -3.89
C LEU A 135 -1.41 13.43 -3.46
N THR A 136 -0.96 14.36 -4.32
CA THR A 136 -1.04 15.80 -4.03
C THR A 136 -2.47 16.29 -3.90
N ALA A 137 -3.40 15.75 -4.71
CA ALA A 137 -4.82 16.09 -4.63
C ALA A 137 -5.48 15.65 -3.30
N LEU A 138 -4.86 14.73 -2.54
CA LEU A 138 -5.34 14.37 -1.20
C LEU A 138 -5.18 15.51 -0.19
N LYS A 139 -4.32 16.50 -0.47
CA LYS A 139 -4.06 17.67 0.40
C LYS A 139 -3.74 17.29 1.85
N LEU A 140 -2.98 16.21 2.02
CA LEU A 140 -2.47 15.80 3.31
C LEU A 140 -1.50 16.87 3.84
N LYS A 141 -1.63 17.20 5.13
CA LYS A 141 -0.87 18.27 5.79
C LYS A 141 0.40 17.78 6.46
N ARG A 142 0.44 16.49 6.83
CA ARG A 142 1.48 15.88 7.66
C ARG A 142 2.18 14.73 6.96
N VAL A 143 1.74 14.39 5.74
CA VAL A 143 2.33 13.35 4.90
C VAL A 143 2.71 14.00 3.58
N ASP A 144 3.99 13.93 3.24
CA ASP A 144 4.50 14.45 1.97
C ASP A 144 4.20 13.47 0.82
N PRO A 145 3.44 13.89 -0.22
CA PRO A 145 3.24 13.10 -1.43
C PRO A 145 4.54 12.64 -2.12
N ALA A 146 5.61 13.44 -2.05
CA ALA A 146 6.89 13.09 -2.67
C ALA A 146 7.52 11.87 -2.00
N GLN A 147 7.56 11.84 -0.66
CA GLN A 147 8.07 10.69 0.09
C GLN A 147 7.28 9.39 -0.19
N VAL A 148 5.96 9.49 -0.34
CA VAL A 148 5.14 8.32 -0.72
C VAL A 148 5.57 7.79 -2.08
N LEU A 149 5.75 8.68 -3.07
CA LEU A 149 6.17 8.31 -4.40
C LEU A 149 7.61 7.76 -4.43
N GLU A 150 8.55 8.41 -3.75
CA GLU A 150 9.93 7.97 -3.59
C GLU A 150 10.01 6.56 -2.98
N SER A 151 9.10 6.21 -2.08
CA SER A 151 9.01 4.85 -1.52
C SER A 151 8.76 3.75 -2.58
N HIS A 152 8.18 4.13 -3.73
CA HIS A 152 7.95 3.24 -4.88
C HIS A 152 9.12 3.21 -5.87
N ALA A 153 10.03 4.17 -5.80
CA ALA A 153 11.25 4.23 -6.60
C ALA A 153 12.47 3.71 -5.82
N LYS A 154 12.28 2.65 -5.02
CA LYS A 154 13.35 1.97 -4.28
C LYS A 154 13.74 0.68 -4.97
N GLU A 155 15.02 0.35 -4.92
CA GLU A 155 15.56 -0.92 -5.42
C GLU A 155 15.95 -1.84 -4.27
N LYS A 156 15.77 -3.15 -4.46
CA LYS A 156 16.30 -4.16 -3.54
C LYS A 156 16.78 -5.38 -4.32
N GLY A 157 18.08 -5.65 -4.26
CA GLY A 157 18.69 -6.84 -4.85
C GLY A 157 18.48 -6.93 -6.36
N GLY A 158 18.68 -5.84 -7.11
CA GLY A 158 18.50 -5.78 -8.56
C GLY A 158 17.04 -5.54 -9.00
N VAL A 159 16.09 -5.48 -8.06
CA VAL A 159 14.67 -5.36 -8.37
C VAL A 159 14.16 -4.01 -7.91
N TRP A 160 13.73 -3.19 -8.86
CA TRP A 160 12.98 -1.98 -8.59
C TRP A 160 11.56 -2.29 -8.08
N ASN A 161 11.09 -1.51 -7.13
CA ASN A 161 9.68 -1.44 -6.82
C ASN A 161 8.91 -0.73 -7.96
N SER A 162 7.58 -0.70 -7.91
CA SER A 162 6.76 -0.11 -8.97
C SER A 162 5.61 0.71 -8.40
N ILE A 163 4.87 1.39 -9.27
CA ILE A 163 3.64 2.11 -8.91
C ILE A 163 2.48 1.12 -8.72
N PRO A 164 1.64 1.28 -7.67
CA PRO A 164 0.45 0.45 -7.51
C PRO A 164 -0.56 0.66 -8.65
N HIS A 165 -1.34 -0.39 -8.95
CA HIS A 165 -2.41 -0.29 -9.93
C HIS A 165 -3.45 0.78 -9.54
N LYS A 166 -3.97 1.52 -10.52
CA LYS A 166 -4.86 2.68 -10.30
C LYS A 166 -6.12 2.35 -9.49
N SER A 167 -6.63 1.13 -9.61
CA SER A 167 -7.81 0.67 -8.85
C SER A 167 -7.58 0.61 -7.33
N SER A 168 -6.34 0.52 -6.85
CA SER A 168 -6.01 0.43 -5.42
C SER A 168 -5.57 1.75 -4.79
N TRP A 169 -5.49 2.85 -5.56
CA TRP A 169 -5.05 4.15 -5.05
C TRP A 169 -5.93 4.71 -3.92
N ARG A 170 -7.25 4.42 -3.97
CA ARG A 170 -8.20 4.80 -2.91
C ARG A 170 -7.86 4.13 -1.58
N SER A 171 -7.40 2.87 -1.62
CA SER A 171 -7.00 2.15 -0.43
C SER A 171 -5.79 2.78 0.23
N MET A 172 -4.78 3.17 -0.58
CA MET A 172 -3.62 3.89 -0.05
C MET A 172 -3.99 5.25 0.53
N ALA A 173 -4.85 6.02 -0.15
CA ALA A 173 -5.31 7.31 0.38
C ALA A 173 -5.99 7.16 1.75
N TYR A 174 -6.80 6.13 1.95
CA TYR A 174 -7.40 5.85 3.25
C TYR A 174 -6.32 5.54 4.30
N THR A 175 -5.34 4.68 3.98
CA THR A 175 -4.24 4.36 4.90
C THR A 175 -3.37 5.58 5.24
N LEU A 176 -3.07 6.45 4.27
CA LEU A 176 -2.32 7.70 4.52
C LEU A 176 -3.10 8.66 5.42
N ARG A 177 -4.43 8.74 5.28
CA ARG A 177 -5.28 9.52 6.19
C ARG A 177 -5.24 8.99 7.63
N VAL A 178 -5.10 7.67 7.82
CA VAL A 178 -4.87 7.08 9.15
C VAL A 178 -3.53 7.54 9.71
N ALA A 179 -2.44 7.48 8.93
CA ALA A 179 -1.13 7.98 9.38
C ALA A 179 -1.16 9.48 9.71
N GLU A 180 -1.84 10.29 8.90
CA GLU A 180 -2.05 11.72 9.16
C GLU A 180 -2.83 11.97 10.44
N ARG A 181 -3.86 11.16 10.72
CA ARG A 181 -4.62 11.24 11.97
C ARG A 181 -3.75 10.92 13.18
N VAL A 182 -2.91 9.89 13.11
CA VAL A 182 -1.92 9.58 14.17
C VAL A 182 -1.00 10.78 14.39
N ALA A 183 -0.47 11.39 13.34
CA ALA A 183 0.38 12.58 13.42
C ALA A 183 -0.32 13.78 14.03
N GLN A 184 -1.60 13.99 13.68
CA GLN A 184 -2.41 15.04 14.27
C GLN A 184 -2.56 14.86 15.78
N GLU A 185 -2.91 13.66 16.24
CA GLU A 185 -3.11 13.37 17.67
C GLU A 185 -1.81 13.40 18.47
N MET A 186 -0.68 13.09 17.83
CA MET A 186 0.64 13.20 18.44
C MET A 186 1.27 14.60 18.30
N ASN A 187 0.57 15.56 17.70
CA ASN A 187 1.06 16.90 17.41
C ASN A 187 2.40 16.93 16.65
N VAL A 188 2.55 16.05 15.67
CA VAL A 188 3.74 15.94 14.80
C VAL A 188 3.46 16.62 13.47
N SER A 189 4.32 17.55 13.06
CA SER A 189 4.16 18.33 11.81
C SER A 189 4.32 17.49 10.55
N GLU A 190 5.17 16.46 10.58
CA GLU A 190 5.49 15.64 9.41
C GLU A 190 5.80 14.19 9.81
N VAL A 191 5.31 13.24 9.02
CA VAL A 191 5.55 11.80 9.15
C VAL A 191 6.46 11.35 8.01
N GLU A 192 7.54 10.63 8.35
CA GLU A 192 8.43 10.00 7.37
C GLU A 192 7.78 8.70 6.87
N ILE A 193 7.56 8.60 5.55
CA ILE A 193 7.05 7.38 4.90
C ILE A 193 8.23 6.47 4.52
N ILE A 194 8.36 5.33 5.20
CA ILE A 194 9.43 4.36 4.97
C ILE A 194 9.12 3.46 3.78
N SER A 195 7.90 2.91 3.78
CA SER A 195 7.44 1.99 2.77
C SER A 195 5.93 2.09 2.64
N ALA A 196 5.42 2.10 1.40
CA ALA A 196 4.00 2.04 1.10
C ALA A 196 3.76 0.78 0.24
N TYR A 197 3.17 0.89 -0.96
CA TYR A 197 3.09 -0.26 -1.87
C TYR A 197 4.44 -0.93 -2.14
N ARG A 198 4.42 -2.26 -2.20
CA ARG A 198 5.54 -3.11 -2.65
C ARG A 198 5.05 -4.05 -3.74
N SER A 199 5.66 -4.05 -4.92
CA SER A 199 5.37 -5.07 -5.93
C SER A 199 5.71 -6.47 -5.38
N PRO A 200 5.07 -7.55 -5.87
CA PRO A 200 5.38 -8.90 -5.43
C PRO A 200 6.88 -9.24 -5.53
N ASP A 201 7.53 -8.89 -6.64
CA ASP A 201 8.95 -9.14 -6.87
C ASP A 201 9.84 -8.35 -5.92
N TYR A 202 9.56 -7.05 -5.72
CA TYR A 202 10.29 -6.23 -4.76
C TYR A 202 10.10 -6.74 -3.32
N ASN A 203 8.86 -7.10 -2.96
CA ASN A 203 8.54 -7.65 -1.64
C ASN A 203 9.29 -8.96 -1.38
N ALA A 204 9.44 -9.83 -2.37
CA ALA A 204 10.20 -11.08 -2.24
C ALA A 204 11.69 -10.83 -1.93
N ARG A 205 12.24 -9.67 -2.29
CA ARG A 205 13.61 -9.25 -1.95
C ARG A 205 13.73 -8.59 -0.57
N CYS A 206 12.61 -8.25 0.06
CA CYS A 206 12.59 -7.63 1.39
C CYS A 206 12.72 -8.71 2.49
N ARG A 207 13.84 -8.69 3.24
CA ARG A 207 14.06 -9.63 4.34
C ARG A 207 12.94 -9.56 5.37
N GLY A 208 12.31 -10.71 5.66
CA GLY A 208 11.22 -10.82 6.63
C GLY A 208 9.86 -10.37 6.13
N ALA A 209 9.74 -9.94 4.86
CA ALA A 209 8.44 -9.61 4.29
C ALA A 209 7.64 -10.89 4.02
N ARG A 210 6.36 -10.87 4.41
CA ARG A 210 5.44 -11.98 4.14
C ARG A 210 5.03 -12.00 2.67
N THR A 211 4.81 -13.18 2.11
CA THR A 211 4.05 -13.35 0.87
C THR A 211 2.63 -12.82 1.08
N HIS A 212 2.03 -12.23 0.04
CA HIS A 212 0.71 -11.57 0.12
C HIS A 212 0.60 -10.49 1.21
N SER A 213 1.71 -9.81 1.51
CA SER A 213 1.74 -8.69 2.46
C SER A 213 0.72 -7.61 2.10
N TRP A 214 0.16 -6.92 3.09
CA TRP A 214 -0.73 -5.78 2.89
C TRP A 214 -0.09 -4.61 2.13
N HIS A 215 1.24 -4.52 2.12
CA HIS A 215 1.96 -3.62 1.22
C HIS A 215 1.75 -3.98 -0.26
N GLN A 216 1.69 -5.27 -0.60
CA GLN A 216 1.40 -5.70 -1.98
C GLN A 216 -0.04 -5.40 -2.41
N GLN A 217 -0.94 -5.19 -1.45
CA GLN A 217 -2.32 -4.82 -1.71
C GLN A 217 -2.54 -3.30 -1.74
N ASN A 218 -1.47 -2.51 -1.57
CA ASN A 218 -1.52 -1.04 -1.50
C ASN A 218 -2.44 -0.52 -0.39
N ILE A 219 -2.49 -1.24 0.75
CA ILE A 219 -3.33 -0.87 1.90
C ILE A 219 -2.54 -0.69 3.19
N ALA A 220 -1.21 -0.68 3.11
CA ALA A 220 -0.32 -0.58 4.26
C ALA A 220 0.80 0.43 4.05
N VAL A 221 1.22 1.04 5.16
CA VAL A 221 2.35 1.96 5.25
C VAL A 221 3.19 1.64 6.48
N ASP A 222 4.50 1.77 6.32
CA ASP A 222 5.47 1.78 7.40
C ASP A 222 5.91 3.23 7.63
N VAL A 223 5.73 3.73 8.84
CA VAL A 223 5.91 5.15 9.18
C VAL A 223 6.90 5.37 10.31
N LYS A 224 7.63 6.48 10.23
CA LYS A 224 8.48 6.99 11.30
C LYS A 224 8.04 8.37 11.75
N PHE A 225 8.17 8.57 13.05
CA PHE A 225 7.83 9.80 13.75
C PHE A 225 9.07 10.25 14.53
N PRO A 226 9.18 11.53 14.92
CA PRO A 226 10.28 12.04 15.75
C PRO A 226 10.17 11.60 17.23
N MET A 227 9.76 10.35 17.47
CA MET A 227 9.59 9.75 18.79
C MET A 227 9.62 8.23 18.70
N ARG A 228 9.65 7.56 19.86
CA ARG A 228 9.72 6.09 19.93
C ARG A 228 8.53 5.45 19.20
N ALA A 229 8.83 4.49 18.32
CA ALA A 229 7.82 3.76 17.55
C ALA A 229 6.74 3.11 18.44
N SER A 230 7.08 2.68 19.65
CA SER A 230 6.10 2.14 20.61
C SER A 230 5.01 3.15 21.00
N LYS A 231 5.31 4.45 21.10
CA LYS A 231 4.31 5.49 21.36
C LYS A 231 3.38 5.68 20.17
N VAL A 232 3.93 5.65 18.96
CA VAL A 232 3.17 5.74 17.70
C VAL A 232 2.24 4.54 17.54
N THR A 233 2.77 3.34 17.79
CA THR A 233 2.01 2.08 17.79
C THR A 233 0.86 2.13 18.82
N ALA A 234 1.12 2.60 20.03
CA ALA A 234 0.10 2.75 21.06
C ALA A 234 -1.00 3.73 20.63
N MET A 235 -0.64 4.90 20.09
CA MET A 235 -1.60 5.88 19.56
C MET A 235 -2.42 5.30 18.40
N ALA A 236 -1.78 4.65 17.42
CA ALA A 236 -2.49 4.04 16.31
C ALA A 236 -3.47 2.94 16.77
N ARG A 237 -3.10 2.14 17.78
CA ARG A 237 -4.02 1.17 18.40
C ARG A 237 -5.17 1.86 19.12
N GLN A 238 -4.90 2.91 19.89
CA GLN A 238 -5.94 3.70 20.55
C GLN A 238 -6.96 4.23 19.54
N LEU A 239 -6.52 4.90 18.47
CA LEU A 239 -7.43 5.43 17.44
C LEU A 239 -8.24 4.33 16.74
N ARG A 240 -7.65 3.16 16.55
CA ARG A 240 -8.38 1.99 16.02
C ARG A 240 -9.44 1.49 17.00
N ASP A 241 -9.10 1.43 18.28
CA ASP A 241 -9.98 0.92 19.34
C ASP A 241 -11.13 1.91 19.63
N GLU A 242 -10.90 3.21 19.39
CA GLU A 242 -11.94 4.27 19.30
C GLU A 242 -12.81 4.17 18.04
N GLY A 243 -12.54 3.22 17.14
CA GLY A 243 -13.32 2.96 15.93
C GLY A 243 -13.00 3.89 14.75
N LEU A 244 -11.91 4.66 14.82
CA LEU A 244 -11.59 5.66 13.78
C LEU A 244 -11.09 5.02 12.48
N PHE A 245 -10.57 3.81 12.56
CA PHE A 245 -10.30 2.96 11.41
C PHE A 245 -10.33 1.50 11.82
N ARG A 246 -10.37 0.60 10.82
CA ARG A 246 -10.27 -0.84 11.03
C ARG A 246 -9.10 -1.41 10.28
N GLY A 247 -8.19 -2.08 10.98
CA GLY A 247 -6.97 -2.57 10.34
C GLY A 247 -5.88 -3.05 11.30
N GLY A 248 -4.75 -3.43 10.72
CA GLY A 248 -3.60 -3.89 11.49
C GLY A 248 -2.70 -2.78 11.97
N VAL A 249 -2.16 -2.94 13.19
CA VAL A 249 -1.12 -2.07 13.73
C VAL A 249 0.03 -2.91 14.27
N GLY A 250 1.16 -2.85 13.56
CA GLY A 250 2.39 -3.59 13.85
C GLY A 250 3.45 -2.72 14.53
N GLY A 251 3.97 -3.15 15.67
CA GLY A 251 5.00 -2.40 16.39
C GLY A 251 6.41 -2.91 16.11
N TYR A 252 7.24 -2.11 15.42
CA TYR A 252 8.66 -2.41 15.24
C TYR A 252 9.53 -1.50 16.09
N TRP A 253 10.81 -1.86 16.24
CA TRP A 253 11.74 -1.09 17.07
C TRP A 253 11.98 0.33 16.53
N ASN A 254 11.97 0.51 15.21
CA ASN A 254 12.29 1.77 14.52
C ASN A 254 11.17 2.36 13.67
N PHE A 255 10.06 1.66 13.44
CA PHE A 255 8.91 2.18 12.68
C PHE A 255 7.61 1.56 13.20
N THR A 256 6.49 2.13 12.79
CA THR A 256 5.16 1.54 13.03
C THR A 256 4.55 1.13 11.70
N HIS A 257 4.03 -0.09 11.63
CA HIS A 257 3.25 -0.57 10.50
C HIS A 257 1.78 -0.26 10.73
N ILE A 258 1.13 0.34 9.74
CA ILE A 258 -0.31 0.64 9.75
C ILE A 258 -0.90 0.09 8.45
N ASP A 259 -1.91 -0.75 8.55
CA ASP A 259 -2.70 -1.19 7.41
C ASP A 259 -4.20 -0.98 7.66
N ALA A 260 -4.95 -0.80 6.58
CA ALA A 260 -6.38 -0.58 6.61
C ALA A 260 -7.17 -1.78 6.05
N ARG A 261 -6.76 -3.01 6.42
CA ARG A 261 -7.35 -4.26 5.90
C ARG A 261 -8.83 -4.49 6.26
N GLY A 262 -9.43 -3.61 7.07
CA GLY A 262 -10.81 -3.74 7.53
C GLY A 262 -11.00 -4.71 8.70
N GLN A 263 -9.93 -5.26 9.26
CA GLN A 263 -9.95 -6.15 10.42
C GLN A 263 -8.86 -5.75 11.41
N ASN A 264 -9.22 -5.63 12.68
CA ASN A 264 -8.32 -5.23 13.75
C ASN A 264 -7.37 -6.37 14.10
N ILE A 265 -6.06 -6.16 13.91
CA ILE A 265 -5.00 -7.12 14.24
C ILE A 265 -3.82 -6.37 14.88
N ASN A 266 -3.24 -6.95 15.93
CA ASN A 266 -1.97 -6.52 16.51
C ASN A 266 -0.88 -7.53 16.14
N TRP A 267 0.32 -7.05 15.85
CA TRP A 267 1.51 -7.88 15.69
C TRP A 267 2.79 -7.06 15.86
#